data_AF-A0A849CL25-F1
#
_entry.id   AF-A0A849CL25-F1
#
_cell.length_a   1.000
_cell.length_b   1.000
_cell.length_c   1.000
_cell.angle_alpha   90.00
_cell.angle_beta   90.00
_cell.angle_gamma   90.00
#
_symmetry.space_group_name_H-M   'P 1'
#
loop_
_entity.id
_entity.type
_entity.pdbx_description
1 polymer ?
#
loop_
_entity_poly.entity_id
_entity_poly.type
_entity_poly.pdbx_seq_one_letter_code
_entity_poly.pdbx_strand_id
1 'polypeptide(L)'
;MTDEASSDTIAGEPLPVLKQVLTYLARNTNSNEAGEFSVLLPPHIMVPFTRALMRIEAELLLHDADRVTAESGEPRTQSQRRHDAFFALVLRIDEHGTP
;
A
#
# COMPACT_ATOMS: atom_id res chain seq x y z
N MET A 1 9.94 -16.61 -28.78
CA MET A 1 9.11 -16.89 -27.60
C MET A 1 8.81 -15.55 -26.96
N THR A 2 7.55 -15.38 -26.58
CA THR A 2 6.83 -14.15 -26.23
C THR A 2 7.64 -13.16 -25.41
N ASP A 3 7.72 -11.93 -25.92
CA ASP A 3 8.14 -10.74 -25.19
C ASP A 3 7.06 -10.45 -24.13
N GLU A 4 7.17 -11.09 -22.96
CA GLU A 4 6.44 -10.66 -21.78
C GLU A 4 6.97 -9.27 -21.43
N ALA A 5 6.30 -8.23 -21.95
CA ALA A 5 6.38 -6.91 -21.35
C ALA A 5 6.11 -7.11 -19.86
N SER A 6 7.18 -7.08 -19.06
CA SER A 6 7.12 -7.15 -17.61
C SER A 6 6.09 -6.12 -17.17
N SER A 7 4.88 -6.57 -16.88
CA SER A 7 3.80 -5.69 -16.48
C SER A 7 4.25 -5.12 -15.15
N ASP A 8 4.63 -3.84 -15.14
CA ASP A 8 5.06 -3.16 -13.92
C ASP A 8 3.94 -3.31 -12.89
N THR A 9 4.21 -4.13 -11.88
CA THR A 9 3.26 -4.47 -10.82
C THR A 9 3.91 -4.22 -9.49
N ILE A 10 3.13 -3.70 -8.54
CA ILE A 10 3.52 -3.56 -7.14
C ILE A 10 2.59 -4.40 -6.31
N ALA A 11 3.15 -5.29 -5.50
CA ALA A 11 2.40 -6.28 -4.74
C ALA A 11 1.38 -7.03 -5.64
N GLY A 12 1.78 -7.35 -6.87
CA GLY A 12 0.95 -8.06 -7.85
C GLY A 12 -0.22 -7.27 -8.45
N GLU A 13 -0.29 -5.95 -8.25
CA GLU A 13 -1.31 -5.08 -8.86
C GLU A 13 -0.69 -4.11 -9.88
N PRO A 14 -1.40 -3.74 -10.97
CA PRO A 14 -0.82 -2.91 -12.03
C PRO A 14 -0.42 -1.52 -11.54
N LEU A 15 0.84 -1.14 -11.76
CA LEU A 15 1.38 0.17 -11.38
C LEU A 15 0.58 1.36 -11.94
N PRO A 16 0.11 1.37 -13.21
CA PRO A 16 -0.68 2.48 -13.73
C PRO A 16 -1.97 2.72 -12.93
N VAL A 17 -2.60 1.66 -12.42
CA VAL A 17 -3.82 1.77 -11.60
C VAL A 17 -3.48 2.31 -10.21
N LEU A 18 -2.38 1.86 -9.61
CA LEU A 18 -1.94 2.34 -8.30
C LEU A 18 -1.50 3.81 -8.34
N LYS A 19 -0.86 4.28 -9.42
CA LYS A 19 -0.53 5.70 -9.63
C LYS A 19 -1.79 6.59 -9.67
N GLN A 20 -2.93 6.07 -10.14
CA GLN A 20 -4.19 6.82 -10.10
C GLN A 20 -4.65 7.10 -8.67
N VAL A 21 -4.38 6.20 -7.71
CA VAL A 21 -4.73 6.41 -6.29
C VAL A 21 -4.09 7.69 -5.76
N LEU A 22 -2.80 7.92 -6.04
CA LEU A 22 -2.09 9.12 -5.61
C LEU A 22 -2.72 10.39 -6.19
N THR A 23 -3.17 10.32 -7.44
CA THR A 23 -3.88 11.43 -8.10
C THR A 23 -5.23 11.70 -7.42
N TYR A 24 -5.96 10.65 -7.04
CA TYR A 24 -7.22 10.78 -6.31
C TYR A 24 -7.02 11.36 -4.91
N LEU A 25 -5.99 10.91 -4.19
CA LEU A 25 -5.61 11.45 -2.89
C LEU A 25 -5.25 12.95 -3.01
N ALA A 26 -4.41 13.33 -3.97
CA ALA A 26 -4.02 14.73 -4.13
C ALA A 26 -5.20 15.67 -4.45
N ARG A 27 -6.25 15.18 -5.14
CA ARG A 27 -7.37 16.00 -5.62
C ARG A 27 -8.60 15.99 -4.72
N ASN A 28 -8.86 14.87 -4.06
CA ASN A 28 -10.15 14.61 -3.40
C ASN A 28 -9.99 14.29 -1.91
N THR A 29 -8.84 14.64 -1.33
CA THR A 29 -8.64 14.51 0.11
C THR A 29 -9.44 15.59 0.83
N ASN A 30 -10.43 15.15 1.59
CA ASN A 30 -11.08 15.99 2.59
C ASN A 30 -10.40 15.73 3.93
N SER A 31 -9.97 16.80 4.61
CA SER A 31 -9.50 16.75 5.99
C SER A 31 -10.60 17.15 6.94
N ASN A 32 -10.80 16.39 8.02
CA ASN A 32 -11.60 16.88 9.15
C ASN A 32 -10.76 17.76 10.09
N GLU A 33 -11.39 18.36 11.10
CA GLU A 33 -10.71 19.20 12.10
C GLU A 33 -9.66 18.42 12.93
N ALA A 34 -9.73 17.09 12.92
CA ALA A 34 -8.77 16.20 13.55
C ALA A 34 -7.59 15.80 12.64
N GLY A 35 -7.54 16.29 11.40
CA GLY A 35 -6.48 15.98 10.44
C GLY A 35 -6.57 14.59 9.82
N GLU A 36 -7.70 13.90 9.95
CA GLU A 36 -7.96 12.64 9.25
C GLU A 36 -8.35 12.92 7.81
N PHE A 37 -7.78 12.13 6.91
CA PHE A 37 -8.03 12.22 5.48
C PHE A 37 -8.90 11.05 5.04
N SER A 38 -9.98 11.35 4.31
CA SER A 38 -10.82 10.34 3.68
C SER A 38 -10.89 10.57 2.17
N VAL A 39 -10.83 9.48 1.42
CA VAL A 39 -10.97 9.49 -0.04
C VAL A 39 -11.94 8.40 -0.46
N LEU A 40 -12.87 8.74 -1.35
CA LEU A 40 -13.71 7.75 -2.01
C LEU A 40 -13.05 7.39 -3.36
N LEU A 41 -12.53 6.18 -3.45
CA LEU A 41 -11.95 5.67 -4.69
C LEU A 41 -13.03 5.00 -5.56
N PRO A 42 -13.01 5.19 -6.89
CA PRO A 42 -13.81 4.37 -7.80
C PRO A 42 -13.51 2.88 -7.61
N PRO A 43 -14.49 1.96 -7.79
CA PRO A 43 -14.28 0.53 -7.53
C PRO A 43 -13.10 -0.10 -8.30
N HIS A 44 -12.88 0.32 -9.54
CA HIS A 44 -11.79 -0.17 -10.39
C HIS A 44 -10.38 0.26 -9.90
N ILE A 45 -10.30 1.26 -9.02
CA ILE A 45 -9.06 1.72 -8.37
C ILE A 45 -8.99 1.15 -6.94
N MET A 46 -10.11 1.22 -6.22
CA MET A 46 -10.24 0.77 -4.83
C MET A 46 -9.82 -0.69 -4.67
N VAL A 47 -10.33 -1.57 -5.52
CA VAL A 47 -10.13 -3.02 -5.37
C VAL A 47 -8.64 -3.39 -5.55
N PRO A 48 -7.94 -2.97 -6.63
CA PRO A 48 -6.49 -3.17 -6.75
C PRO A 48 -5.71 -2.54 -5.59
N PHE A 49 -6.04 -1.30 -5.22
CA PHE A 49 -5.36 -0.62 -4.11
C PHE A 49 -5.46 -1.39 -2.79
N THR A 50 -6.67 -1.82 -2.42
CA THR A 50 -6.88 -2.60 -1.20
C THR A 50 -6.13 -3.93 -1.23
N ARG A 51 -6.09 -4.64 -2.37
CA ARG A 51 -5.32 -5.89 -2.48
C ARG A 51 -3.82 -5.67 -2.35
N ALA A 52 -3.28 -4.63 -2.99
CA ALA A 52 -1.86 -4.27 -2.85
C ALA A 52 -1.52 -3.95 -1.39
N LEU A 53 -2.35 -3.13 -0.73
CA LEU A 53 -2.18 -2.76 0.67
C LEU A 53 -2.22 -4.00 1.59
N MET A 54 -3.20 -4.88 1.42
CA MET A 54 -3.32 -6.11 2.21
C MET A 54 -2.13 -7.05 2.02
N ARG A 55 -1.58 -7.17 0.80
CA ARG A 55 -0.39 -8.00 0.56
C ARG A 55 0.85 -7.43 1.25
N ILE A 56 1.05 -6.11 1.21
CA ILE A 56 2.15 -5.47 1.93
C ILE A 56 1.96 -5.60 3.45
N GLU A 57 0.72 -5.45 3.96
CA GLU A 57 0.42 -5.70 5.38
C GLU A 57 0.77 -7.15 5.78
N ALA A 58 0.50 -8.12 4.91
CA ALA A 58 0.88 -9.51 5.12
C ALA A 58 2.40 -9.73 5.08
N GLU A 59 3.13 -9.08 4.18
CA GLU A 59 4.60 -9.09 4.17
C GLU A 59 5.16 -8.59 5.51
N LEU A 60 4.61 -7.47 6.02
CA LEU A 60 5.02 -6.92 7.31
C LEU A 60 4.63 -7.83 8.48
N LEU A 61 3.47 -8.49 8.42
CA LEU A 61 3.03 -9.44 9.43
C LEU A 61 3.97 -10.65 9.53
N LEU A 62 4.38 -11.21 8.39
CA LEU A 62 5.36 -12.29 8.35
C LEU A 62 6.71 -11.84 8.92
N HIS A 63 7.20 -10.67 8.52
CA HIS A 63 8.43 -10.11 9.05
C HIS A 63 8.36 -9.86 10.57
N ASP A 64 7.20 -9.47 11.10
CA ASP A 64 7.02 -9.30 12.54
C ASP A 64 6.97 -10.63 13.28
N ALA A 65 6.36 -11.66 12.69
CA ALA A 65 6.32 -13.00 13.26
C ALA A 65 7.73 -13.53 13.52
N ASP A 66 8.68 -13.28 12.61
CA ASP A 66 10.09 -13.65 12.76
C ASP A 66 10.79 -12.94 13.94
N ARG A 67 10.20 -11.86 14.47
CA ARG A 67 10.75 -11.03 15.55
C ARG A 67 10.02 -11.20 16.87
N VAL A 68 8.94 -11.98 16.91
CA VAL A 68 8.25 -12.30 18.16
C VAL A 68 9.13 -13.23 18.99
N THR A 69 9.28 -12.88 20.26
CA THR A 69 10.06 -13.66 21.24
C THR A 69 9.23 -13.91 22.49
N ALA A 70 9.71 -14.74 23.40
CA ALA A 70 9.06 -14.95 24.68
C ALA A 70 9.01 -13.69 25.56
N GLU A 71 9.96 -12.77 25.38
CA GLU A 71 10.12 -11.55 26.20
C GLU A 71 9.50 -10.31 25.55
N SER A 72 9.44 -10.29 24.23
CA SER A 72 8.84 -9.22 23.43
C SER A 72 7.80 -9.84 22.50
N GLY A 73 6.52 -9.51 22.73
CA GLY A 73 5.40 -9.93 21.89
C GLY A 73 5.42 -9.28 20.50
N GLU A 74 4.25 -8.97 19.95
CA GLU A 74 4.19 -8.34 18.62
C GLU A 74 4.95 -7.00 18.57
N PRO A 75 5.91 -6.83 17.64
CA PRO A 75 6.70 -5.59 17.53
C PRO A 75 5.88 -4.34 17.22
N ARG A 76 4.71 -4.51 16.59
CA ARG A 76 3.81 -3.43 16.21
C ARG A 76 2.36 -3.87 16.29
N THR A 77 1.48 -2.94 16.64
CA THR A 77 0.03 -3.14 16.59
C THR A 77 -0.47 -3.27 15.15
N GLN A 78 -1.68 -3.83 14.97
CA GLN A 78 -2.32 -3.89 13.65
C GLN A 78 -2.44 -2.51 12.99
N SER A 79 -2.78 -1.48 13.76
CA SER A 79 -2.92 -0.11 13.24
C SER A 79 -1.59 0.43 12.70
N GLN A 80 -0.51 0.24 13.46
CA GLN A 80 0.85 0.61 13.01
C GLN A 80 1.24 -0.15 11.74
N ARG A 81 0.99 -1.46 11.68
CA ARG A 81 1.30 -2.28 10.48
C ARG A 81 0.57 -1.80 9.24
N ARG A 82 -0.70 -1.40 9.37
CA ARG A 82 -1.49 -0.85 8.26
C ARG A 82 -0.98 0.53 7.81
N HIS A 83 -0.57 1.41 8.73
CA HIS A 83 0.06 2.67 8.38
C HIS A 83 1.40 2.45 7.66
N ASP A 84 2.25 1.58 8.18
CA ASP A 84 3.52 1.21 7.55
C ASP A 84 3.30 0.62 6.15
N ALA A 85 2.29 -0.25 6.00
CA ALA A 85 1.94 -0.83 4.70
C ALA A 85 1.50 0.22 3.70
N PHE A 86 0.74 1.23 4.14
CA PHE A 86 0.34 2.35 3.30
C PHE A 86 1.54 3.17 2.85
N PHE A 87 2.43 3.56 3.76
CA PHE A 87 3.65 4.29 3.40
C PHE A 87 4.56 3.49 2.46
N ALA A 88 4.77 2.20 2.75
CA ALA A 88 5.55 1.31 1.91
C ALA A 88 4.95 1.19 0.49
N LEU A 89 3.62 1.13 0.36
CA LEU A 89 2.95 1.12 -0.93
C LEU A 89 3.22 2.43 -1.70
N VAL A 90 3.07 3.58 -1.05
CA VAL A 90 3.32 4.89 -1.67
C VAL A 90 4.77 5.02 -2.12
N LEU A 91 5.74 4.62 -1.28
CA LEU A 91 7.16 4.65 -1.61
C LEU A 91 7.48 3.74 -2.81
N ARG A 92 6.96 2.51 -2.83
CA ARG A 92 7.15 1.61 -3.98
C ARG A 92 6.56 2.21 -5.27
N ILE A 93 5.42 2.89 -5.19
CA ILE A 93 4.82 3.55 -6.37
C ILE A 93 5.72 4.68 -6.90
N ASP A 94 6.34 5.44 -5.99
CA ASP A 94 7.23 6.56 -6.31
C ASP A 94 8.58 6.08 -6.89
N GLU A 95 9.18 5.03 -6.33
CA GLU A 95 10.43 4.43 -6.80
C GLU A 95 10.32 3.91 -8.25
N HIS A 96 9.16 3.32 -8.61
CA HIS A 96 8.83 2.93 -9.99
C HIS A 96 8.27 4.11 -10.84
N GLY A 97 8.33 5.34 -10.31
CA GLY A 97 7.97 6.59 -10.97
C GLY A 97 9.13 7.28 -11.69
N THR A 98 10.37 6.96 -11.32
CA THR A 98 11.59 7.55 -11.90
C THR A 98 12.08 6.75 -13.10
N PRO A 99 12.25 7.38 -14.29
CA PRO A 99 12.87 6.75 -15.45
C PRO A 99 14.37 6.46 -15.25
#